data_AF-A0A354FLK3-F1
#
_entry.id   AF-A0A354FLK3-F1
#
_cell.length_a   1.000
_cell.length_b   1.000
_cell.length_c   1.000
_cell.angle_alpha   90.00
_cell.angle_beta   90.00
_cell.angle_gamma   90.00
#
_symmetry.space_group_name_H-M   'P 1'
#
loop_
_entity.id
_entity.type
_entity.pdbx_description
1 polymer ?
#
loop_
_entity_poly.entity_id
_entity_poly.type
_entity_poly.pdbx_seq_one_letter_code
_entity_poly.pdbx_strand_id
1 'polypeptide(L)'
;MSDPADDFAKHPGPAWHDPNLPWKQFQRLADSGTMRAMDQHAIEALGIPGLILMENAARSVADLVEAEILRERPEARVVVCCGRGNNGGDGFAVARLLVNR
;
A
#
# COMPACT_ATOMS: atom_id res chain seq x y z
N MET A 1 -17.63 -24.34 4.71
CA MET A 1 -16.77 -23.23 4.27
C MET A 1 -17.40 -22.73 2.99
N SER A 2 -17.99 -21.54 2.99
CA SER A 2 -18.66 -21.00 1.79
C SER A 2 -17.63 -20.79 0.68
N ASP A 3 -18.05 -21.03 -0.56
CA ASP A 3 -17.21 -20.86 -1.74
C ASP A 3 -16.81 -19.38 -1.88
N PRO A 4 -15.53 -19.02 -2.07
CA PRO A 4 -15.13 -17.65 -2.40
C PRO A 4 -15.89 -17.06 -3.60
N ALA A 5 -16.41 -17.90 -4.50
CA ALA A 5 -17.28 -17.48 -5.59
C ALA A 5 -18.66 -16.95 -5.12
N ASP A 6 -19.16 -17.42 -3.97
CA ASP A 6 -20.44 -16.98 -3.40
C ASP A 6 -20.40 -15.55 -2.86
N ASP A 7 -19.21 -15.01 -2.59
CA ASP A 7 -19.02 -13.64 -2.08
C ASP A 7 -19.21 -12.59 -3.18
N PHE A 8 -18.89 -12.94 -4.44
CA PHE A 8 -19.11 -12.09 -5.61
C PHE A 8 -20.58 -11.96 -6.00
N ALA A 9 -21.43 -12.93 -5.63
CA ALA A 9 -22.87 -12.87 -5.89
C ALA A 9 -23.61 -11.97 -4.89
N LYS A 10 -23.08 -11.80 -3.67
CA LYS A 10 -23.66 -10.97 -2.60
C LYS A 10 -23.23 -9.51 -2.68
N HIS A 11 -22.06 -9.26 -3.28
CA HIS A 11 -21.53 -7.93 -3.53
C HIS A 11 -21.35 -7.77 -5.05
N PRO A 12 -22.37 -7.29 -5.80
CA PRO A 12 -22.19 -7.04 -7.21
C PRO A 12 -20.95 -6.18 -7.39
N GLY A 13 -20.03 -6.65 -8.23
CA GLY A 13 -18.77 -5.97 -8.49
C GLY A 13 -19.02 -4.49 -8.77
N PRO A 14 -18.14 -3.58 -8.30
CA PRO A 14 -18.47 -2.16 -8.32
C PRO A 14 -18.79 -1.67 -9.74
N ALA A 15 -19.72 -0.72 -9.88
CA ALA A 15 -20.31 -0.22 -11.14
C ALA A 15 -19.32 0.38 -12.18
N TRP A 16 -18.01 0.29 -11.93
CA TRP A 16 -16.92 0.82 -12.76
C TRP A 16 -16.24 -0.25 -13.62
N HIS A 17 -16.83 -1.44 -13.75
CA HIS A 17 -16.37 -2.46 -14.68
C HIS A 17 -16.72 -2.05 -16.13
N ASP A 18 -16.03 -1.05 -16.67
CA ASP A 18 -16.09 -0.69 -18.09
C ASP A 18 -15.27 -1.71 -18.90
N PRO A 19 -15.91 -2.57 -19.70
CA PRO A 19 -15.23 -3.62 -20.45
C PRO A 19 -14.36 -3.09 -21.60
N ASN A 20 -14.33 -1.79 -21.86
CA ASN A 20 -13.55 -1.16 -22.93
C ASN A 20 -12.20 -0.58 -22.47
N LEU A 21 -11.88 -0.62 -21.17
CA LEU A 21 -10.62 -0.09 -20.65
C LEU A 21 -9.41 -1.01 -20.99
N PRO A 22 -8.20 -0.47 -21.22
CA PRO A 22 -7.05 -1.23 -21.73
C PRO A 22 -6.43 -2.20 -20.72
N TRP A 23 -6.84 -2.15 -19.45
CA TRP A 23 -6.35 -3.00 -18.35
C TRP A 23 -7.24 -4.22 -18.08
N LYS A 24 -7.83 -4.83 -19.13
CA LYS A 24 -8.70 -6.03 -19.06
C LYS A 24 -8.14 -7.20 -18.24
N GLN A 25 -6.82 -7.26 -18.06
CA GLN A 25 -6.12 -8.31 -17.31
C GLN A 25 -5.87 -7.98 -15.83
N PHE A 26 -6.20 -6.77 -15.38
CA PHE A 26 -5.94 -6.33 -14.01
C PHE A 26 -7.24 -6.24 -13.22
N GLN A 27 -7.33 -7.00 -12.13
CA GLN A 27 -8.41 -6.87 -11.17
C GLN A 27 -8.16 -5.64 -10.30
N ARG A 28 -9.11 -4.69 -10.29
CA ARG A 28 -9.07 -3.57 -9.34
C ARG A 28 -9.33 -4.10 -7.93
N LEU A 29 -8.35 -3.96 -7.04
CA LEU A 29 -8.48 -4.41 -5.65
C LEU A 29 -9.22 -3.40 -4.78
N ALA A 30 -8.86 -2.12 -4.89
CA ALA A 30 -9.45 -1.05 -4.10
C ALA A 30 -9.38 0.28 -4.86
N ASP A 31 -10.29 1.19 -4.53
CA ASP A 31 -10.16 2.60 -4.88
C ASP A 31 -9.67 3.44 -3.70
N SER A 32 -9.45 4.74 -3.92
CA SER A 32 -8.96 5.62 -2.86
C SER A 32 -9.96 5.75 -1.69
N GLY A 33 -11.26 5.63 -1.96
CA GLY A 33 -12.30 5.61 -0.93
C GLY A 33 -12.25 4.31 -0.12
N THR A 34 -12.16 3.16 -0.80
CA THR A 34 -11.99 1.84 -0.19
C THR A 34 -10.73 1.77 0.66
N MET A 35 -9.58 2.24 0.16
CA MET A 35 -8.33 2.27 0.92
C MET A 35 -8.46 3.11 2.19
N ARG A 36 -9.08 4.29 2.08
CA ARG A 36 -9.32 5.15 3.25
C ARG A 36 -10.25 4.50 4.27
N ALA A 37 -11.28 3.79 3.83
CA ALA A 37 -12.18 3.06 4.70
C ALA A 37 -11.47 1.88 5.39
N MET A 38 -10.57 1.20 4.69
CA MET A 38 -9.73 0.13 5.27
C MET A 38 -8.79 0.68 6.34
N ASP A 39 -8.10 1.79 6.07
CA ASP A 39 -7.25 2.47 7.06
C ASP A 39 -8.05 2.90 8.28
N GLN A 40 -9.24 3.49 8.06
CA GLN A 40 -10.12 3.90 9.13
C GLN A 40 -10.61 2.73 9.97
N HIS A 41 -10.99 1.60 9.35
CA HIS A 41 -11.36 0.39 10.06
C HIS A 41 -10.21 -0.16 10.90
N ALA A 42 -9.00 -0.20 10.35
CA ALA A 42 -7.81 -0.64 11.08
C ALA A 42 -7.53 0.24 12.31
N ILE A 43 -7.74 1.56 12.19
CA ILE A 43 -7.52 2.50 13.28
C ILE A 43 -8.62 2.41 14.34
N GLU A 44 -9.89 2.50 13.93
CA GLU A 44 -11.01 2.69 14.84
C GLU A 44 -11.54 1.37 15.40
N ALA A 45 -11.65 0.33 14.56
CA ALA A 45 -12.22 -0.95 14.97
C ALA A 45 -11.17 -1.93 15.47
N LEU A 46 -9.98 -1.96 14.85
CA LEU A 46 -8.90 -2.86 15.24
C LEU A 46 -7.90 -2.21 16.23
N GLY A 47 -8.02 -0.90 16.46
CA GLY A 47 -7.19 -0.17 17.42
C GLY A 47 -5.72 0.00 16.99
N ILE A 48 -5.40 -0.16 15.70
CA ILE A 48 -4.04 -0.02 15.19
C ILE A 48 -3.76 1.46 14.92
N PRO A 49 -2.82 2.11 15.63
CA PRO A 49 -2.56 3.53 15.41
C PRO A 49 -2.12 3.80 13.97
N GLY A 50 -2.61 4.88 13.35
CA GLY A 50 -2.26 5.23 11.97
C GLY A 50 -0.75 5.39 11.74
N LEU A 51 0.00 5.82 12.76
CA LEU A 51 1.45 5.90 12.71
C LEU A 51 2.11 4.51 12.53
N ILE A 52 1.52 3.46 13.09
CA ILE A 52 2.00 2.08 12.92
C ILE A 52 1.68 1.58 11.51
N LEU A 53 0.53 1.94 10.94
CA LEU A 53 0.22 1.63 9.53
C LEU A 53 1.26 2.26 8.59
N MET A 54 1.57 3.55 8.80
CA MET A 54 2.64 4.27 8.08
C MET A 54 4.01 3.61 8.25
N GLU A 55 4.38 3.26 9.48
CA GLU A 55 5.66 2.58 9.76
C GLU A 55 5.77 1.23 9.04
N ASN A 56 4.69 0.47 8.99
CA ASN A 56 4.63 -0.82 8.30
C ASN A 56 4.75 -0.65 6.78
N ALA A 57 4.09 0.36 6.20
CA ALA A 57 4.22 0.70 4.79
C ALA A 57 5.67 1.08 4.45
N ALA A 58 6.27 1.96 5.25
CA ALA A 58 7.64 2.40 5.08
C ALA A 58 8.65 1.26 5.22
N ARG A 59 8.46 0.37 6.20
CA ARG A 59 9.33 -0.80 6.41
C ARG A 59 9.33 -1.72 5.20
N SER A 60 8.16 -2.01 4.64
CA SER A 60 8.03 -2.86 3.45
C SER A 60 8.81 -2.29 2.26
N VAL A 61 8.76 -0.97 2.06
CA VAL A 61 9.53 -0.30 0.98
C VAL A 61 11.03 -0.36 1.26
N ALA A 62 11.46 -0.06 2.50
CA ALA A 62 12.86 -0.09 2.87
C ALA A 62 13.46 -1.51 2.75
N ASP A 63 12.71 -2.54 3.17
CA ASP A 63 13.11 -3.95 3.04
C ASP A 63 13.31 -4.34 1.57
N LEU A 64 12.40 -3.91 0.69
CA LEU A 64 12.52 -4.18 -0.74
C LEU A 64 13.72 -3.46 -1.36
N VAL A 65 13.91 -2.17 -1.04
CA VAL A 65 15.06 -1.39 -1.55
C VAL A 65 16.38 -2.01 -1.08
N GLU A 66 16.46 -2.44 0.17
CA GLU A 66 17.65 -3.12 0.69
C GLU A 66 17.92 -4.44 -0.04
N ALA A 67 16.88 -5.30 -0.14
CA ALA A 67 17.00 -6.62 -0.71
C ALA A 67 17.36 -6.59 -2.20
N GLU A 68 16.75 -5.69 -2.97
CA GLU A 68 16.84 -5.68 -4.44
C GLU A 68 17.92 -4.74 -4.99
N ILE A 69 18.44 -3.80 -4.17
CA ILE A 69 19.37 -2.77 -4.65
C ILE A 69 20.60 -2.66 -3.75
N LEU A 70 20.42 -2.38 -2.47
CA LEU A 70 21.55 -1.97 -1.61
C LEU A 70 22.46 -3.14 -1.23
N ARG A 71 21.96 -4.38 -1.19
CA ARG A 71 22.81 -5.56 -0.98
C ARG A 71 23.84 -5.74 -2.09
N GLU A 72 23.46 -5.51 -3.34
CA GLU A 72 24.36 -5.64 -4.49
C GLU A 72 25.17 -4.36 -4.74
N ARG A 73 24.62 -3.20 -4.36
CA ARG A 73 25.25 -1.88 -4.54
C ARG A 73 25.17 -1.04 -3.25
N PRO A 74 26.02 -1.34 -2.25
CA PRO A 74 25.96 -0.65 -0.95
C PRO A 74 26.20 0.85 -1.03
N GLU A 75 26.99 1.30 -2.01
CA GLU A 75 27.33 2.71 -2.22
C GLU A 75 26.28 3.49 -3.03
N ALA A 76 25.17 2.84 -3.42
CA ALA A 76 24.11 3.50 -4.17
C ALA A 76 23.44 4.60 -3.34
N ARG A 77 23.22 5.76 -3.96
CA ARG A 77 22.49 6.86 -3.32
C ARG A 77 21.01 6.72 -3.59
N VAL A 78 20.21 6.76 -2.52
CA VAL A 78 18.75 6.76 -2.61
C VAL A 78 18.23 8.19 -2.47
N VAL A 79 17.35 8.59 -3.39
CA VAL A 79 16.60 9.86 -3.33
C VAL A 79 15.15 9.54 -3.03
N VAL A 80 14.60 10.12 -1.97
CA VAL A 80 13.18 9.97 -1.60
C VAL A 80 12.45 11.28 -1.86
N CYS A 81 11.49 11.26 -2.80
CA CYS A 81 10.72 12.43 -3.19
C CYS A 81 9.36 12.45 -2.48
N CYS A 82 9.23 13.24 -1.41
CA CYS A 82 8.01 13.31 -0.61
C CYS A 82 7.04 14.39 -1.11
N GLY A 83 5.81 13.99 -1.43
CA GLY A 83 4.69 14.90 -1.69
C GLY A 83 4.02 15.38 -0.40
N ARG A 84 2.86 16.04 -0.54
CA ARG A 84 1.99 16.37 0.60
C ARG A 84 1.08 15.18 0.95
N GLY A 85 0.69 15.08 2.22
CA GLY A 85 -0.25 14.06 2.72
C GLY A 85 0.44 12.80 3.25
N ASN A 86 -0.33 11.72 3.42
CA ASN A 86 0.12 10.49 4.08
C ASN A 86 1.32 9.86 3.38
N ASN A 87 1.30 9.74 2.04
CA ASN A 87 2.42 9.19 1.27
C ASN A 87 3.72 10.01 1.44
N GLY A 88 3.60 11.32 1.71
CA GLY A 88 4.76 12.14 2.07
C GLY A 88 5.37 11.71 3.40
N GLY A 89 4.52 11.45 4.39
CA GLY A 89 4.89 10.89 5.69
C GLY A 89 5.54 9.51 5.57
N ASP A 90 4.96 8.62 4.75
CA ASP A 90 5.55 7.31 4.45
C ASP A 90 6.96 7.48 3.88
N GLY A 91 7.16 8.39 2.93
CA GLY A 91 8.48 8.69 2.36
C GLY A 91 9.49 9.18 3.41
N PHE A 92 9.09 10.02 4.36
CA PHE A 92 9.98 10.41 5.46
C PHE A 92 10.35 9.23 6.35
N ALA A 93 9.39 8.34 6.65
CA ALA A 93 9.66 7.12 7.40
C ALA A 93 10.58 6.17 6.63
N VAL A 94 10.41 6.01 5.31
CA VAL A 94 11.30 5.24 4.43
C VAL A 94 12.72 5.82 4.50
N ALA A 95 12.88 7.13 4.32
CA ALA A 95 14.18 7.79 4.38
C ALA A 95 14.87 7.56 5.73
N ARG A 96 14.12 7.68 6.84
CA ARG A 96 14.62 7.40 8.19
C ARG A 96 15.03 5.94 8.35
N LEU A 97 14.29 4.98 7.78
CA LEU A 97 14.66 3.57 7.87
C LEU A 97 15.91 3.27 7.05
N LEU A 98 16.02 3.80 5.84
CA LEU A 98 17.16 3.56 4.95
C LEU A 98 18.46 4.17 5.47
N VAL A 99 18.43 5.33 6.14
CA VAL A 99 19.66 5.93 6.71
C VAL A 99 20.17 5.19 7.96
N ASN A 100 19.34 4.36 8.57
CA ASN A 100 19.68 3.57 9.76
C ASN A 100 19.98 2.10 9.44
N ARG A 101 20.17 1.77 8.15
CA ARG A 101 20.52 0.42 7.66
C ARG A 101 21.94 0.40 7.12
#